data_AF-A0A4V1HDH5-F1
#
_entry.id   AF-A0A4V1HDH5-F1
#
_cell.length_a   1.000
_cell.length_b   1.000
_cell.length_c   1.000
_cell.angle_alpha   90.00
_cell.angle_beta   90.00
_cell.angle_gamma   90.00
#
_symmetry.space_group_name_H-M   'P 1'
#
loop_
_entity.id
_entity.type
_entity.pdbx_description
1 polymer ?
#
loop_
_entity_poly.entity_id
_entity_poly.type
_entity_poly.pdbx_seq_one_letter_code
_entity_poly.pdbx_strand_id
1 'polypeptide(L)'
;MNNNQDALPSGVVARFLNFVERVGNKLPDPAVIFLFAMLLIWFLSWWFSGVSFDAIDPRTGEAIIINNMLASDSLATFLSSMVKTFTGFAPLGVVLVAMLGVGVAEHSGFINTGLKLMLKVTPKKLLTPSIILVAIVSHTATDAGYVLVIPLAGVIFYAAGRHPLAGIAAAFAGVSGGFGANFIPSGIDPLLQSFTQSAAQIINPAITINPLNNWAFASASSLFIVALGWYITDKIIEPRLQKTAVDGAKEDLPVFEDARSDEKRAFYIASTVMIAGLALLAFVSAPDDSAMRSSDGSLTNFSSPLMQSIVPLIFLLFWIPGTVYGFTVGTFKTSKDMIDAMSKAMSGMAYYIVMAFFCSLFIAAFSKSNLGALLAIEGAQLLKAMELPSAVTVVGIIFLTGFVNLFVGSSSAKWALLGPIFVPMLMQLGISPDLTQAAYRVGDSSSNIITPLMPYFPLVVVYCQKYVKGTGIGTLIAIMLPYSIAFMIGWSIFLLGYWALGIPLGLDASYIYPALP
;
A
#
# COMPACT_ATOMS: atom_id res chain seq x y z
N MET A 1 25.09 32.44 14.06
CA MET A 1 25.64 32.26 12.70
C MET A 1 26.92 31.45 12.82
N ASN A 2 26.83 30.13 12.64
CA ASN A 2 27.99 29.27 12.40
C ASN A 2 27.63 28.44 11.17
N ASN A 3 28.16 28.86 10.02
CA ASN A 3 28.02 28.20 8.74
C ASN A 3 28.89 26.94 8.72
N ASN A 4 28.33 25.81 9.16
CA ASN A 4 28.77 24.52 8.63
C ASN A 4 27.88 24.21 7.42
N GLN A 5 28.20 24.84 6.29
CA GLN A 5 27.83 24.29 4.99
C GLN A 5 28.75 23.10 4.76
N ASP A 6 28.38 21.95 5.32
CA ASP A 6 28.99 20.68 4.96
C ASP A 6 28.76 20.47 3.46
N ALA A 7 29.85 20.39 2.70
CA ALA A 7 29.83 20.17 1.28
C ALA A 7 29.03 18.90 0.95
N LEU A 8 27.88 19.07 0.30
CA LEU A 8 27.06 17.97 -0.22
C LEU A 8 27.93 17.08 -1.13
N PRO A 9 27.78 15.74 -1.11
CA PRO A 9 28.61 14.84 -1.89
C PRO A 9 28.51 15.17 -3.39
N SER A 10 29.63 15.33 -4.09
CA SER A 10 29.68 15.70 -5.51
C SER A 10 29.44 14.52 -6.48
N GLY A 11 28.47 13.65 -6.18
CA GLY A 11 28.13 12.46 -6.97
C GLY A 11 26.86 12.61 -7.83
N VAL A 12 26.74 11.81 -8.89
CA VAL A 12 25.52 11.73 -9.75
C VAL A 12 24.27 11.45 -8.90
N VAL A 13 24.40 10.59 -7.89
CA VAL A 13 23.32 10.26 -6.95
C VAL A 13 22.89 11.50 -6.17
N ALA A 14 23.81 12.29 -5.62
CA ALA A 14 23.45 13.49 -4.86
C ALA A 14 22.78 14.55 -5.75
N ARG A 15 23.20 14.71 -7.01
CA ARG A 15 22.51 15.60 -7.96
C ARG A 15 21.09 15.12 -8.28
N PHE A 16 20.92 13.82 -8.48
CA PHE A 16 19.61 13.21 -8.69
C PHE A 16 18.70 13.41 -7.47
N LEU A 17 19.23 13.21 -6.26
CA LEU A 17 18.48 13.44 -5.02
C LEU A 17 18.09 14.89 -4.83
N ASN A 18 19.00 15.83 -5.08
CA ASN A 18 18.68 17.26 -5.02
C ASN A 18 17.59 17.65 -6.04
N PHE A 19 17.57 16.99 -7.20
CA PHE A 19 16.50 17.17 -8.19
C PHE A 19 15.17 16.61 -7.69
N VAL A 20 15.15 15.36 -7.20
CA VAL A 20 13.95 14.73 -6.64
C VAL A 20 13.39 15.55 -5.48
N GLU A 21 14.25 15.99 -4.56
CA GLU A 21 13.87 16.85 -3.44
C GLU A 21 13.30 18.20 -3.92
N ARG A 22 13.98 18.87 -4.87
CA ARG A 22 13.50 20.16 -5.40
C ARG A 22 12.14 20.05 -6.10
N VAL A 23 11.89 18.95 -6.81
CA VAL A 23 10.59 18.71 -7.47
C VAL A 23 9.54 18.30 -6.45
N GLY A 24 9.86 17.38 -5.55
CA GLY A 24 8.98 16.94 -4.47
C GLY A 24 8.50 18.08 -3.58
N ASN A 25 9.40 18.95 -3.15
CA ASN A 25 9.07 20.12 -2.32
C ASN A 25 8.24 21.18 -3.05
N LYS A 26 8.19 21.13 -4.39
CA LYS A 26 7.32 22.00 -5.20
C LYS A 26 5.95 21.41 -5.45
N LEU A 27 5.78 20.10 -5.28
CA LEU A 27 4.47 19.49 -5.43
C LEU A 27 3.56 19.95 -4.28
N PRO A 28 2.36 20.46 -4.60
CA PRO A 28 1.41 20.82 -3.56
C PRO A 28 0.92 19.57 -2.83
N ASP A 29 0.30 19.78 -1.67
CA ASP A 29 -0.32 18.70 -0.90
C ASP A 29 -1.28 17.87 -1.79
N PRO A 30 -1.28 16.52 -1.70
CA PRO A 30 -2.19 15.67 -2.47
C PRO A 30 -3.66 16.10 -2.46
N ALA A 31 -4.21 16.57 -1.33
CA ALA A 31 -5.57 17.08 -1.26
C ALA A 31 -5.76 18.31 -2.17
N VAL A 32 -4.76 19.19 -2.22
CA VAL A 32 -4.72 20.36 -3.08
C VAL A 32 -4.53 19.98 -4.55
N ILE A 33 -3.74 18.93 -4.84
CA ILE A 33 -3.64 18.35 -6.19
C ILE A 33 -5.01 17.92 -6.68
N PHE A 34 -5.80 17.21 -5.88
CA PHE A 34 -7.16 16.80 -6.26
C PHE A 34 -8.11 17.98 -6.46
N LEU A 35 -8.01 19.02 -5.63
CA LEU A 35 -8.77 20.25 -5.81
C LEU A 35 -8.44 20.91 -7.16
N PHE A 36 -7.15 21.09 -7.47
CA PHE A 36 -6.73 21.67 -8.75
C PHE A 36 -7.07 20.78 -9.93
N ALA A 37 -6.95 19.46 -9.79
CA ALA A 37 -7.37 18.51 -10.82
C ALA A 37 -8.88 18.61 -11.08
N MET A 38 -9.71 18.72 -10.05
CA MET A 38 -11.16 18.94 -10.20
C MET A 38 -11.46 20.25 -10.93
N LEU A 39 -10.82 21.36 -10.54
CA LEU A 39 -10.99 22.66 -11.20
C LEU A 39 -10.53 22.62 -12.66
N LEU A 40 -9.44 21.91 -12.94
CA LEU A 40 -8.94 21.67 -14.29
C LEU A 40 -9.96 20.86 -15.10
N ILE A 41 -10.52 19.79 -14.54
CA ILE A 41 -11.58 19.01 -15.19
C ILE A 41 -12.81 19.87 -15.48
N TRP A 42 -13.21 20.77 -14.57
CA TRP A 42 -14.30 21.71 -14.85
C TRP A 42 -14.00 22.59 -16.04
N PHE A 43 -12.82 23.19 -16.07
CA PHE A 43 -12.37 24.02 -17.19
C PHE A 43 -12.30 23.23 -18.51
N LEU A 44 -11.66 22.05 -18.51
CA LEU A 44 -11.54 21.20 -19.68
C LEU A 44 -12.91 20.71 -20.17
N SER A 45 -13.83 20.40 -19.26
CA SER A 45 -15.17 19.95 -19.63
C SER A 45 -15.96 21.07 -20.32
N TRP A 46 -15.80 22.31 -19.86
CA TRP A 46 -16.35 23.48 -20.52
C TRP A 46 -15.73 23.66 -21.92
N TRP A 47 -14.40 23.61 -22.00
CA TRP A 47 -13.66 23.78 -23.25
C TRP A 47 -14.01 22.74 -24.31
N PHE A 48 -14.09 21.47 -23.92
CA PHE A 48 -14.36 20.36 -24.83
C PHE A 48 -15.85 20.09 -25.08
N SER A 49 -16.77 20.66 -24.29
CA SER A 49 -18.21 20.45 -24.49
C SER A 49 -18.76 20.93 -25.85
N GLY A 50 -18.06 21.86 -26.51
CA GLY A 50 -18.40 22.33 -27.85
C GLY A 50 -17.78 21.52 -29.00
N VAL A 51 -17.00 20.49 -28.68
CA VAL A 51 -16.27 19.67 -29.65
C VAL A 51 -16.97 18.31 -29.80
N SER A 52 -17.19 17.88 -31.05
CA SER A 52 -17.64 16.53 -31.35
C SER A 52 -16.44 15.58 -31.45
N PHE A 53 -16.49 14.48 -30.72
CA PHE A 53 -15.47 13.43 -30.77
C PHE A 53 -16.03 12.19 -31.49
N ASP A 54 -15.23 11.56 -32.34
CA ASP A 54 -15.59 10.32 -33.02
C ASP A 54 -15.34 9.07 -32.14
N ALA A 55 -14.75 9.26 -30.96
CA ALA A 55 -14.49 8.20 -30.00
C ALA A 55 -15.81 7.58 -29.49
N ILE A 56 -15.97 6.27 -29.65
CA ILE A 56 -17.17 5.54 -29.24
C ILE A 56 -17.08 5.18 -27.75
N ASP A 57 -18.12 5.55 -27.00
CA ASP A 57 -18.27 5.19 -25.60
C ASP A 57 -18.70 3.71 -25.49
N PRO A 58 -17.88 2.82 -24.88
CA PRO A 58 -18.21 1.41 -24.76
C PRO A 58 -19.43 1.14 -23.86
N ARG A 59 -19.90 2.13 -23.10
CA ARG A 59 -21.08 2.01 -22.23
C ARG A 59 -22.38 2.14 -23.00
N THR A 60 -22.39 2.94 -24.07
CA THR A 60 -23.60 3.29 -24.82
C THR A 60 -23.54 2.83 -26.27
N GLY A 61 -22.36 2.59 -26.84
CA GLY A 61 -22.16 2.32 -28.26
C GLY A 61 -22.29 3.56 -29.15
N GLU A 62 -22.38 4.75 -28.56
CA GLU A 62 -22.52 6.04 -29.25
C GLU A 62 -21.24 6.87 -29.13
N ALA A 63 -21.13 7.92 -29.96
CA ALA A 63 -20.04 8.89 -29.85
C ALA A 63 -20.05 9.57 -28.48
N ILE A 64 -18.86 9.73 -27.88
CA ILE A 64 -18.73 10.28 -26.54
C ILE A 64 -19.08 11.78 -26.52
N ILE A 65 -20.00 12.14 -25.62
CA ILE A 65 -20.42 13.53 -25.42
C ILE A 65 -19.80 14.06 -24.14
N ILE A 66 -19.08 15.18 -24.22
CA ILE A 66 -18.49 15.84 -23.04
C ILE A 66 -19.53 16.74 -22.37
N ASN A 67 -19.79 16.47 -21.10
CA ASN A 67 -20.74 17.26 -20.31
C ASN A 67 -20.02 18.42 -19.63
N ASN A 68 -20.47 19.65 -19.87
CA ASN A 68 -19.92 20.84 -19.23
C ASN A 68 -20.25 20.87 -17.72
N MET A 69 -19.23 20.77 -16.87
CA MET A 69 -19.40 20.81 -15.41
C MET A 69 -19.62 22.23 -14.85
N LEU A 70 -19.34 23.28 -15.63
CA LEU A 70 -19.62 24.67 -15.26
C LEU A 70 -21.03 25.15 -15.63
N ALA A 71 -21.84 24.30 -16.27
CA ALA A 71 -23.25 24.60 -16.53
C ALA A 71 -24.05 24.72 -15.22
N SER A 72 -25.14 25.49 -15.23
CA SER A 72 -25.98 25.73 -14.04
C SER A 72 -26.47 24.43 -13.38
N ASP A 73 -26.96 23.50 -14.20
CA ASP A 73 -27.53 22.23 -13.72
C ASP A 73 -26.45 21.32 -13.15
N SER A 74 -25.26 21.31 -13.77
CA SER A 74 -24.08 20.58 -13.29
C SER A 74 -23.59 21.12 -11.95
N LEU A 75 -23.50 22.44 -11.78
CA LEU A 75 -23.11 23.07 -10.52
C LEU A 75 -24.14 22.85 -9.41
N ALA A 76 -25.44 22.98 -9.72
CA ALA A 76 -26.52 22.69 -8.77
C ALA A 76 -26.51 21.22 -8.34
N THR A 77 -26.29 20.29 -9.28
CA THR A 77 -26.16 18.86 -9.01
C THR A 77 -24.90 18.56 -8.20
N PHE A 78 -23.78 19.22 -8.51
CA PHE A 78 -22.53 19.08 -7.76
C PHE A 78 -22.70 19.48 -6.29
N LEU A 79 -23.26 20.67 -6.02
CA LEU A 79 -23.50 21.14 -4.66
C LEU A 79 -24.50 20.27 -3.91
N SER A 80 -25.62 19.91 -4.55
CA SER A 80 -26.67 19.09 -3.90
C SER A 80 -26.25 17.64 -3.64
N SER A 81 -25.31 17.09 -4.43
CA SER A 81 -24.81 15.71 -4.27
C SER A 81 -23.45 15.61 -3.57
N MET A 82 -22.83 16.72 -3.15
CA MET A 82 -21.48 16.76 -2.60
C MET A 82 -21.30 15.80 -1.40
N VAL A 83 -22.19 15.88 -0.40
CA VAL A 83 -22.11 15.02 0.79
C VAL A 83 -22.28 13.55 0.40
N LYS A 84 -23.28 13.23 -0.43
CA LYS A 84 -23.54 11.86 -0.90
C LYS A 84 -22.35 11.30 -1.69
N THR A 85 -21.69 12.13 -2.49
CA THR A 85 -20.49 11.77 -3.26
C THR A 85 -19.34 11.42 -2.33
N PHE A 86 -19.12 12.24 -1.30
CA PHE A 86 -18.07 12.00 -0.32
C PHE A 86 -18.34 10.76 0.55
N THR A 87 -19.53 10.66 1.16
CA THR A 87 -19.86 9.54 2.05
C THR A 87 -20.05 8.23 1.28
N GLY A 88 -20.43 8.30 0.01
CA GLY A 88 -20.56 7.16 -0.90
C GLY A 88 -19.23 6.72 -1.53
N PHE A 89 -18.13 7.42 -1.24
CA PHE A 89 -16.82 7.06 -1.76
C PHE A 89 -16.31 5.80 -1.07
N ALA A 90 -16.33 4.66 -1.78
CA ALA A 90 -16.05 3.34 -1.20
C ALA A 90 -14.73 3.26 -0.39
N PRO A 91 -13.60 3.82 -0.84
CA PRO A 91 -12.35 3.78 -0.06
C PRO A 91 -12.45 4.42 1.32
N LEU A 92 -13.31 5.45 1.49
CA LEU A 92 -13.44 6.16 2.75
C LEU A 92 -13.94 5.22 3.85
N GLY A 93 -15.10 4.59 3.64
CA GLY A 93 -15.74 3.75 4.67
C GLY A 93 -14.92 2.49 4.98
N VAL A 94 -14.40 1.85 3.92
CA VAL A 94 -13.60 0.62 4.03
C VAL A 94 -12.41 0.79 4.97
N VAL A 95 -11.66 1.87 4.77
CA VAL A 95 -10.39 2.08 5.47
C VAL A 95 -10.63 2.49 6.92
N LEU A 96 -11.58 3.39 7.16
CA LEU A 96 -11.89 3.86 8.50
C LEU A 96 -12.35 2.70 9.40
N VAL A 97 -13.22 1.81 8.88
CA VAL A 97 -13.69 0.64 9.64
C VAL A 97 -12.55 -0.31 9.96
N ALA A 98 -11.69 -0.63 8.99
CA ALA A 98 -10.53 -1.50 9.24
C ALA A 98 -9.58 -0.91 10.31
N MET A 99 -9.31 0.40 10.23
CA MET A 99 -8.39 1.10 11.14
C MET A 99 -8.89 1.16 12.59
N LEU A 100 -10.21 1.11 12.83
CA LEU A 100 -10.74 1.03 14.20
C LEU A 100 -10.27 -0.26 14.91
N GLY A 101 -10.25 -1.38 14.20
CA GLY A 101 -9.82 -2.66 14.77
C GLY A 101 -8.31 -2.73 14.93
N VAL A 102 -7.57 -2.35 13.88
CA VAL A 102 -6.11 -2.29 13.89
C VAL A 102 -5.60 -1.37 15.00
N GLY A 103 -6.22 -0.20 15.19
CA GLY A 103 -5.86 0.74 16.24
C GLY A 103 -5.95 0.15 17.65
N VAL A 104 -6.96 -0.69 17.92
CA VAL A 104 -7.08 -1.38 19.21
C VAL A 104 -6.00 -2.44 19.38
N ALA A 105 -5.71 -3.24 18.35
CA ALA A 105 -4.64 -4.24 18.40
C ALA A 105 -3.24 -3.65 18.54
N GLU A 106 -2.98 -2.52 17.87
CA GLU A 106 -1.71 -1.83 17.93
C GLU A 106 -1.51 -1.15 19.29
N HIS A 107 -2.48 -0.33 19.73
CA HIS A 107 -2.36 0.40 20.99
C HIS A 107 -2.52 -0.47 22.24
N SER A 108 -3.12 -1.66 22.15
CA SER A 108 -3.12 -2.60 23.27
C SER A 108 -1.75 -3.22 23.52
N GLY A 109 -0.88 -3.27 22.50
CA GLY A 109 0.42 -3.96 22.52
C GLY A 109 0.39 -5.39 21.97
N PHE A 110 -0.77 -5.86 21.46
CA PHE A 110 -0.91 -7.20 20.89
C PHE A 110 0.04 -7.41 19.70
N ILE A 111 0.05 -6.48 18.74
CA ILE A 111 0.93 -6.58 17.56
C ILE A 111 2.40 -6.45 17.96
N ASN A 112 2.73 -5.47 18.81
CA ASN A 112 4.10 -5.24 19.26
C ASN A 112 4.68 -6.49 19.95
N THR A 113 3.88 -7.16 20.78
CA THR A 113 4.29 -8.41 21.43
C THR A 113 4.49 -9.54 20.42
N GLY A 114 3.58 -9.69 19.45
CA GLY A 114 3.73 -10.65 18.36
C GLY A 114 5.04 -10.47 17.60
N LEU A 115 5.36 -9.23 17.21
CA LEU A 115 6.62 -8.90 16.52
C LEU A 115 7.86 -9.21 17.37
N LYS A 116 7.85 -8.87 18.67
CA LYS A 116 8.94 -9.24 19.60
C LYS A 116 9.14 -10.76 19.68
N LEU A 117 8.04 -11.52 19.78
CA LEU A 117 8.10 -12.98 19.86
C LEU A 117 8.64 -13.60 18.57
N MET A 118 8.23 -13.09 17.40
CA MET A 118 8.76 -13.58 16.12
C MET A 118 10.26 -13.31 15.99
N LEU A 119 10.73 -12.13 16.36
CA LEU A 119 12.15 -11.76 16.27
C LEU A 119 13.03 -12.59 17.21
N LYS A 120 12.51 -12.97 18.39
CA LYS A 120 13.23 -13.81 19.35
C LYS A 120 13.56 -15.21 18.80
N VAL A 121 12.68 -15.80 17.99
CA VAL A 121 12.77 -17.21 17.56
C VAL A 121 13.62 -17.38 16.28
N THR A 122 14.54 -16.46 16.02
CA THR A 122 15.28 -16.42 14.76
C THR A 122 16.57 -17.26 14.79
N PRO A 123 16.71 -18.33 13.97
CA PRO A 123 17.95 -19.08 13.87
C PRO A 123 19.07 -18.23 13.28
N LYS A 124 20.30 -18.33 13.83
CA LYS A 124 21.46 -17.53 13.35
C LYS A 124 21.70 -17.63 11.83
N LYS A 125 21.48 -18.81 11.24
CA LYS A 125 21.66 -19.05 9.78
C LYS A 125 20.57 -18.41 8.91
N LEU A 126 19.40 -18.13 9.48
CA LEU A 126 18.24 -17.56 8.79
C LEU A 126 17.94 -16.15 9.29
N LEU A 127 18.92 -15.49 9.91
CA LEU A 127 18.71 -14.19 10.55
C LEU A 127 18.13 -13.15 9.58
N THR A 128 18.73 -13.01 8.40
CA THR A 128 18.28 -12.08 7.38
C THR A 128 16.88 -12.41 6.85
N PRO A 129 16.59 -13.62 6.33
CA PRO A 129 15.27 -13.92 5.79
C PRO A 129 14.18 -13.83 6.85
N SER A 130 14.45 -14.21 8.10
CA SER A 130 13.50 -14.04 9.21
C SER A 130 13.21 -12.57 9.52
N ILE A 131 14.23 -11.69 9.51
CA ILE A 131 14.00 -10.25 9.72
C ILE A 131 13.15 -9.65 8.60
N ILE A 132 13.42 -9.98 7.34
CA ILE A 132 12.62 -9.50 6.20
C ILE A 132 11.19 -10.04 6.29
N LEU A 133 11.02 -11.31 6.68
CA LEU A 133 9.71 -11.92 6.88
C LEU A 133 8.91 -11.18 7.97
N VAL A 134 9.51 -10.92 9.13
CA VAL A 134 8.87 -10.16 10.21
C VAL A 134 8.53 -8.74 9.75
N ALA A 135 9.43 -8.11 9.01
CA ALA A 135 9.22 -6.79 8.43
C ALA A 135 8.01 -6.76 7.49
N ILE A 136 7.85 -7.75 6.61
CA ILE A 136 6.67 -7.86 5.73
C ILE A 136 5.39 -8.06 6.54
N VAL A 137 5.40 -8.96 7.53
CA VAL A 137 4.22 -9.21 8.39
C VAL A 137 3.82 -7.95 9.16
N SER A 138 4.78 -7.10 9.50
CA SER A 138 4.53 -5.87 10.25
C SER A 138 3.66 -4.83 9.52
N HIS A 139 3.52 -4.89 8.19
CA HIS A 139 2.60 -4.00 7.44
C HIS A 139 1.14 -4.13 7.87
N THR A 140 0.81 -5.29 8.45
CA THR A 140 -0.50 -5.55 9.05
C THR A 140 -0.83 -4.53 10.15
N ALA A 141 0.20 -3.96 10.78
CA ALA A 141 0.10 -2.83 11.70
C ALA A 141 0.89 -1.64 11.18
N THR A 142 0.17 -0.73 10.53
CA THR A 142 0.55 0.60 10.04
C THR A 142 1.99 1.04 10.34
N ASP A 143 2.29 1.43 11.58
CA ASP A 143 3.55 2.11 11.92
C ASP A 143 4.53 1.21 12.68
N ALA A 144 4.07 0.05 13.15
CA ALA A 144 4.84 -0.84 14.02
C ALA A 144 6.13 -1.33 13.33
N GLY A 145 6.09 -1.57 12.02
CA GLY A 145 7.27 -1.95 11.24
C GLY A 145 8.40 -0.93 11.33
N TYR A 146 8.08 0.35 11.08
CA TYR A 146 9.07 1.42 11.06
C TYR A 146 9.64 1.69 12.46
N VAL A 147 8.78 1.74 13.47
CA VAL A 147 9.16 2.17 14.82
C VAL A 147 9.82 1.05 15.61
N LEU A 148 9.41 -0.21 15.41
CA LEU A 148 9.88 -1.35 16.20
C LEU A 148 10.84 -2.25 15.42
N VAL A 149 10.46 -2.73 14.23
CA VAL A 149 11.18 -3.80 13.54
C VAL A 149 12.53 -3.32 13.00
N ILE A 150 12.56 -2.13 12.38
CA ILE A 150 13.78 -1.57 11.79
C ILE A 150 14.91 -1.36 12.81
N PRO A 151 14.73 -0.59 13.90
CA PRO A 151 15.81 -0.38 14.87
C PRO A 151 16.23 -1.69 15.54
N LEU A 152 15.27 -2.58 15.80
CA LEU A 152 15.53 -3.87 16.44
C LEU A 152 16.34 -4.82 15.54
N ALA A 153 16.10 -4.82 14.24
CA ALA A 153 16.92 -5.59 13.30
C ALA A 153 18.40 -5.19 13.37
N GLY A 154 18.70 -3.90 13.54
CA GLY A 154 20.06 -3.41 13.77
C GLY A 154 20.68 -3.99 15.04
N VAL A 155 19.93 -4.03 16.14
CA VAL A 155 20.37 -4.57 17.44
C VAL A 155 20.66 -6.07 17.33
N ILE A 156 19.77 -6.83 16.69
CA ILE A 156 19.93 -8.28 16.55
C ILE A 156 21.12 -8.61 15.64
N PHE A 157 21.29 -7.88 14.53
CA PHE A 157 22.48 -8.04 13.67
C PHE A 157 23.77 -7.74 14.45
N TYR A 158 23.81 -6.64 15.19
CA TYR A 158 24.97 -6.27 16.00
C TYR A 158 25.29 -7.32 17.07
N ALA A 159 24.28 -7.80 17.81
CA ALA A 159 24.43 -8.85 18.80
C ALA A 159 24.87 -10.20 18.20
N ALA A 160 24.52 -10.45 16.94
CA ALA A 160 24.95 -11.62 16.18
C ALA A 160 26.36 -11.48 15.57
N GLY A 161 27.05 -10.36 15.80
CA GLY A 161 28.37 -10.07 15.22
C GLY A 161 28.34 -9.67 13.74
N ARG A 162 27.17 -9.31 13.22
CA ARG A 162 26.94 -8.85 11.84
C ARG A 162 26.82 -7.33 11.79
N HIS A 163 26.94 -6.75 10.60
CA HIS A 163 26.91 -5.30 10.46
C HIS A 163 25.50 -4.74 10.74
N PRO A 164 25.30 -3.83 11.72
CA PRO A 164 23.98 -3.36 12.13
C PRO A 164 23.21 -2.65 11.01
N LEU A 165 23.90 -1.86 10.17
CA LEU A 165 23.27 -1.22 9.01
C LEU A 165 22.71 -2.23 8.00
N ALA A 166 23.28 -3.44 7.91
CA ALA A 166 22.72 -4.47 7.05
C ALA A 166 21.38 -4.98 7.59
N GLY A 167 21.25 -5.12 8.92
CA GLY A 167 19.99 -5.45 9.58
C GLY A 167 18.93 -4.37 9.40
N ILE A 168 19.30 -3.10 9.60
CA ILE A 168 18.42 -1.95 9.35
C ILE A 168 17.97 -1.92 7.89
N ALA A 169 18.89 -2.09 6.94
CA ALA A 169 18.58 -2.10 5.52
C ALA A 169 17.67 -3.27 5.13
N ALA A 170 17.92 -4.48 5.65
CA ALA A 170 17.07 -5.65 5.41
C ALA A 170 15.66 -5.46 5.96
N ALA A 171 15.52 -4.96 7.19
CA ALA A 171 14.22 -4.65 7.77
C ALA A 171 13.51 -3.54 6.99
N PHE A 172 14.21 -2.46 6.64
CA PHE A 172 13.62 -1.37 5.87
C PHE A 172 13.19 -1.82 4.46
N ALA A 173 13.95 -2.70 3.81
CA ALA A 173 13.57 -3.34 2.56
C ALA A 173 12.28 -4.16 2.71
N GLY A 174 12.14 -4.90 3.81
CA GLY A 174 10.89 -5.61 4.11
C GLY A 174 9.71 -4.68 4.38
N VAL A 175 9.88 -3.72 5.32
CA VAL A 175 8.83 -2.81 5.83
C VAL A 175 8.33 -1.81 4.77
N SER A 176 9.19 -1.43 3.84
CA SER A 176 8.90 -0.34 2.90
C SER A 176 8.99 -0.80 1.45
N GLY A 177 10.05 -1.53 1.11
CA GLY A 177 10.25 -2.10 -0.23
C GLY A 177 9.31 -3.27 -0.55
N GLY A 178 8.84 -3.98 0.49
CA GLY A 178 7.88 -5.08 0.39
C GLY A 178 6.44 -4.69 0.73
N PHE A 179 6.10 -3.40 0.84
CA PHE A 179 4.82 -2.91 1.36
C PHE A 179 3.58 -3.55 0.71
N GLY A 180 3.58 -3.72 -0.60
CA GLY A 180 2.49 -4.32 -1.38
C GLY A 180 2.41 -5.85 -1.31
N ALA A 181 3.37 -6.50 -0.64
CA ALA A 181 3.37 -7.94 -0.36
C ALA A 181 2.97 -8.19 1.10
N ASN A 182 2.07 -9.16 1.32
CA ASN A 182 1.73 -9.64 2.65
C ASN A 182 1.09 -11.04 2.56
N PHE A 183 1.32 -11.89 3.56
CA PHE A 183 0.63 -13.17 3.72
C PHE A 183 -0.78 -12.99 4.30
N ILE A 184 -0.96 -11.95 5.12
CA ILE A 184 -2.19 -11.67 5.86
C ILE A 184 -2.92 -10.54 5.13
N PRO A 185 -4.20 -10.71 4.79
CA PRO A 185 -5.02 -9.60 4.33
C PRO A 185 -4.98 -8.45 5.34
N SER A 186 -4.68 -7.25 4.86
CA SER A 186 -4.50 -6.05 5.67
C SER A 186 -5.35 -4.90 5.13
N GLY A 187 -5.36 -3.77 5.82
CA GLY A 187 -6.15 -2.59 5.39
C GLY A 187 -5.80 -2.10 3.98
N ILE A 188 -4.60 -2.41 3.46
CA ILE A 188 -4.17 -2.03 2.11
C ILE A 188 -4.97 -2.74 1.01
N ASP A 189 -5.41 -3.97 1.26
CA ASP A 189 -6.07 -4.80 0.25
C ASP A 189 -7.42 -4.22 -0.18
N PRO A 190 -8.36 -3.98 0.75
CA PRO A 190 -9.62 -3.36 0.39
C PRO A 190 -9.46 -1.85 0.09
N LEU A 191 -8.41 -1.18 0.57
CA LEU A 191 -8.06 0.19 0.17
C LEU A 191 -7.74 0.26 -1.33
N LEU A 192 -6.79 -0.55 -1.81
CA LEU A 192 -6.40 -0.53 -3.22
C LEU A 192 -7.54 -1.01 -4.11
N GLN A 193 -8.25 -2.07 -3.70
CA GLN A 193 -9.41 -2.56 -4.42
C GLN A 193 -10.48 -1.49 -4.60
N SER A 194 -10.80 -0.72 -3.57
CA SER A 194 -11.89 0.26 -3.65
C SER A 194 -11.57 1.44 -4.58
N PHE A 195 -10.31 1.84 -4.67
CA PHE A 195 -9.84 2.78 -5.70
C PHE A 195 -9.89 2.16 -7.09
N THR A 196 -9.40 0.93 -7.26
CA THR A 196 -9.42 0.21 -8.53
C THR A 196 -10.85 0.05 -9.04
N GLN A 197 -11.80 -0.32 -8.17
CA GLN A 197 -13.20 -0.48 -8.53
C GLN A 197 -13.82 0.86 -8.94
N SER A 198 -13.58 1.92 -8.16
CA SER A 198 -14.10 3.26 -8.47
C SER A 198 -13.57 3.77 -9.81
N ALA A 199 -12.31 3.46 -10.14
CA ALA A 199 -11.73 3.77 -11.44
C ALA A 199 -12.32 2.92 -12.57
N ALA A 200 -12.46 1.61 -12.38
CA ALA A 200 -13.03 0.71 -13.37
C ALA A 200 -14.50 1.06 -13.72
N GLN A 201 -15.25 1.57 -12.74
CA GLN A 201 -16.63 2.02 -12.90
C GLN A 201 -16.81 3.27 -13.79
N ILE A 202 -15.71 3.95 -14.18
CA ILE A 202 -15.75 4.99 -15.21
C ILE A 202 -16.17 4.40 -16.55
N ILE A 203 -15.70 3.19 -16.88
CA ILE A 203 -15.96 2.48 -18.14
C ILE A 203 -17.02 1.39 -17.99
N ASN A 204 -17.09 0.69 -16.85
CA ASN A 204 -18.09 -0.33 -16.60
C ASN A 204 -18.79 -0.09 -15.26
N PRO A 205 -19.93 0.62 -15.22
CA PRO A 205 -20.60 0.97 -13.97
C PRO A 205 -21.02 -0.22 -13.10
N ALA A 206 -21.20 -1.40 -13.68
CA ALA A 206 -21.63 -2.61 -12.98
C ALA A 206 -20.47 -3.45 -12.45
N ILE A 207 -19.21 -3.09 -12.77
CA ILE A 207 -18.06 -3.90 -12.35
C ILE A 207 -17.90 -3.87 -10.83
N THR A 208 -17.66 -5.05 -10.28
CA THR A 208 -17.31 -5.29 -8.89
C THR A 208 -15.99 -6.02 -8.85
N ILE A 209 -15.18 -5.72 -7.84
CA ILE A 209 -13.85 -6.31 -7.69
C ILE A 209 -13.75 -6.93 -6.31
N ASN A 210 -13.23 -8.15 -6.20
CA ASN A 210 -13.06 -8.79 -4.90
C ASN A 210 -11.99 -8.06 -4.06
N PRO A 211 -12.24 -7.74 -2.76
CA PRO A 211 -11.24 -7.13 -1.87
C PRO A 211 -9.91 -7.89 -1.77
N LEU A 212 -9.92 -9.21 -2.04
CA LEU A 212 -8.77 -10.11 -2.01
C LEU A 212 -8.31 -10.52 -3.41
N ASN A 213 -8.63 -9.73 -4.44
CA ASN A 213 -8.26 -9.98 -5.84
C ASN A 213 -6.75 -10.11 -6.10
N ASN A 214 -5.90 -9.63 -5.19
CA ASN A 214 -4.44 -9.72 -5.30
C ASN A 214 -3.80 -10.50 -4.16
N TRP A 215 -4.57 -11.10 -3.25
CA TRP A 215 -4.03 -11.72 -2.04
C TRP A 215 -3.07 -12.89 -2.33
N ALA A 216 -3.38 -13.74 -3.31
CA ALA A 216 -2.53 -14.88 -3.66
C ALA A 216 -1.18 -14.41 -4.23
N PHE A 217 -1.22 -13.43 -5.14
CA PHE A 217 -0.01 -12.82 -5.68
C PHE A 217 0.79 -12.08 -4.59
N ALA A 218 0.14 -11.31 -3.72
CA ALA A 218 0.80 -10.60 -2.61
C ALA A 218 1.46 -11.57 -1.61
N SER A 219 0.80 -12.69 -1.34
CA SER A 219 1.35 -13.76 -0.49
C SER A 219 2.56 -14.44 -1.13
N ALA A 220 2.47 -14.82 -2.41
CA ALA A 220 3.59 -15.40 -3.14
C ALA A 220 4.75 -14.42 -3.29
N SER A 221 4.44 -13.14 -3.52
CA SER A 221 5.42 -12.05 -3.57
C SER A 221 6.17 -11.89 -2.26
N SER A 222 5.54 -12.18 -1.12
CA SER A 222 6.21 -12.11 0.19
C SER A 222 7.39 -13.09 0.27
N LEU A 223 7.21 -14.33 -0.21
CA LEU A 223 8.30 -15.31 -0.29
C LEU A 223 9.40 -14.87 -1.25
N PHE A 224 9.00 -14.32 -2.40
CA PHE A 224 9.94 -13.81 -3.40
C PHE A 224 10.79 -12.65 -2.85
N ILE A 225 10.17 -11.67 -2.19
CA ILE A 225 10.84 -10.51 -1.59
C ILE A 225 11.74 -10.95 -0.43
N VAL A 226 11.34 -11.92 0.39
CA VAL A 226 12.21 -12.51 1.41
C VAL A 226 13.47 -13.11 0.78
N ALA A 227 13.32 -13.94 -0.25
CA ALA A 227 14.45 -14.59 -0.91
C ALA A 227 15.38 -13.58 -1.58
N LEU A 228 14.81 -12.63 -2.32
CA LEU A 228 15.56 -11.61 -3.04
C LEU A 228 16.25 -10.63 -2.09
N GLY A 229 15.53 -10.13 -1.08
CA GLY A 229 16.09 -9.25 -0.06
C GLY A 229 17.16 -9.95 0.78
N TRP A 230 17.00 -11.24 1.07
CA TRP A 230 18.03 -12.04 1.74
C TRP A 230 19.30 -12.11 0.90
N TYR A 231 19.18 -12.46 -0.37
CA TYR A 231 20.32 -12.52 -1.29
C TYR A 231 21.05 -11.18 -1.37
N ILE A 232 20.32 -10.08 -1.55
CA ILE A 232 20.91 -8.73 -1.66
C ILE A 232 21.63 -8.34 -0.36
N THR A 233 21.01 -8.60 0.79
CA THR A 233 21.61 -8.26 2.09
C THR A 233 22.92 -9.00 2.30
N ASP A 234 22.91 -10.33 2.18
CA ASP A 234 24.06 -11.18 2.54
C ASP A 234 25.17 -11.16 1.48
N LYS A 235 24.82 -11.01 0.19
CA LYS A 235 25.79 -11.11 -0.91
C LYS A 235 26.25 -9.78 -1.47
N ILE A 236 25.47 -8.69 -1.29
CA ILE A 236 25.78 -7.39 -1.89
C ILE A 236 26.04 -6.35 -0.80
N ILE A 237 25.12 -6.21 0.15
CA ILE A 237 25.11 -5.06 1.08
C ILE A 237 26.05 -5.28 2.26
N GLU A 238 25.92 -6.39 2.96
CA GLU A 238 26.77 -6.68 4.12
C GLU A 238 28.26 -6.75 3.76
N PRO A 239 28.70 -7.43 2.68
CA PRO A 239 30.11 -7.42 2.28
C PRO A 239 30.66 -6.02 1.97
N ARG A 240 29.83 -5.12 1.42
CA ARG A 240 30.23 -3.73 1.18
C ARG A 240 30.35 -2.94 2.48
N LEU A 241 29.47 -3.20 3.44
CA LEU A 241 29.44 -2.53 4.74
C LEU A 241 30.56 -2.98 5.68
N GLN A 242 31.19 -4.14 5.47
CA GLN A 242 32.34 -4.58 6.29
C GLN A 242 33.51 -3.59 6.30
N LYS A 243 33.60 -2.70 5.29
CA LYS A 243 34.62 -1.64 5.21
C LYS A 243 34.27 -0.40 6.03
N THR A 244 33.05 -0.30 6.54
CA THR A 244 32.55 0.83 7.32
C THR A 244 32.71 0.51 8.80
N ALA A 245 33.41 1.36 9.54
CA ALA A 245 33.55 1.21 10.98
C ALA A 245 32.24 1.55 11.69
N VAL A 246 31.88 0.73 12.69
CA VAL A 246 30.78 1.02 13.62
C VAL A 246 31.34 1.89 14.73
N ASP A 247 31.01 3.18 14.71
CA ASP A 247 31.53 4.23 15.60
C ASP A 247 30.47 4.78 16.57
N GLY A 248 29.29 4.16 16.60
CA GLY A 248 28.22 4.46 17.55
C GLY A 248 28.56 4.09 19.00
N ALA A 249 28.14 4.93 19.95
CA ALA A 249 28.29 4.65 21.38
C ALA A 249 27.44 3.44 21.78
N LYS A 250 28.06 2.45 22.44
CA LYS A 250 27.37 1.21 22.87
C LYS A 250 26.23 1.47 23.86
N GLU A 251 26.30 2.56 24.61
CA GLU A 251 25.31 2.96 25.62
C GLU A 251 24.01 3.53 25.00
N ASP A 252 24.06 4.01 23.75
CA ASP A 252 22.91 4.57 23.02
C ASP A 252 22.14 3.51 22.19
N LEU A 253 22.62 2.26 22.20
CA LEU A 253 22.03 1.20 21.41
C LEU A 253 20.68 0.77 22.02
N PRO A 254 19.61 0.68 21.21
CA PRO A 254 18.34 0.15 21.70
C PRO A 254 18.57 -1.26 22.24
N VAL A 255 18.10 -1.54 23.46
CA VAL A 255 18.15 -2.90 24.00
C VAL A 255 16.93 -3.65 23.47
N PHE A 256 17.14 -4.87 22.98
CA PHE A 256 16.01 -5.76 22.71
C PHE A 256 15.40 -6.19 24.04
N GLU A 257 14.32 -5.52 24.43
CA GLU A 257 13.52 -5.94 25.57
C GLU A 257 12.61 -7.09 25.16
N ASP A 258 12.96 -8.28 25.67
CA ASP A 258 12.14 -9.47 25.56
C ASP A 258 10.71 -9.22 26.05
N ALA A 259 9.73 -9.84 25.39
CA ALA A 259 8.36 -9.82 25.87
C ALA A 259 8.29 -10.44 27.28
N ARG A 260 7.65 -9.71 28.20
CA ARG A 260 7.48 -10.12 29.60
C ARG A 260 6.59 -11.36 29.70
N SER A 261 6.60 -12.03 30.86
CA SER A 261 5.82 -13.25 31.07
C SER A 261 4.31 -13.02 31.01
N ASP A 262 3.85 -11.87 31.50
CA ASP A 262 2.46 -11.41 31.40
C ASP A 262 2.08 -11.11 29.95
N GLU A 263 2.92 -10.37 29.21
CA GLU A 263 2.72 -10.08 27.77
C GLU A 263 2.61 -11.37 26.95
N LYS A 264 3.48 -12.35 27.21
CA LYS A 264 3.44 -13.66 26.54
C LYS A 264 2.13 -14.39 26.81
N ARG A 265 1.74 -14.49 28.08
CA ARG A 265 0.49 -15.15 28.48
C ARG A 265 -0.71 -14.48 27.81
N ALA A 266 -0.77 -13.15 27.86
CA ALA A 266 -1.82 -12.36 27.22
C ALA A 266 -1.86 -12.59 25.70
N PHE A 267 -0.70 -12.62 25.04
CA PHE A 267 -0.59 -12.87 23.60
C PHE A 267 -1.13 -14.25 23.21
N TYR A 268 -0.78 -15.30 23.95
CA TYR A 268 -1.30 -16.65 23.67
C TYR A 268 -2.81 -16.76 23.92
N ILE A 269 -3.33 -16.13 24.98
CA ILE A 269 -4.77 -16.08 25.24
C ILE A 269 -5.50 -15.35 24.11
N ALA A 270 -5.06 -14.14 23.76
CA ALA A 270 -5.65 -13.34 22.70
C ALA A 270 -5.60 -14.07 21.34
N SER A 271 -4.46 -14.68 21.01
CA SER A 271 -4.30 -15.47 19.78
C SER A 271 -5.22 -16.70 19.76
N THR A 272 -5.42 -17.35 20.92
CA THR A 272 -6.35 -18.49 21.03
C THR A 272 -7.80 -18.05 20.80
N VAL A 273 -8.20 -16.88 21.32
CA VAL A 273 -9.52 -16.29 21.06
C VAL A 273 -9.69 -15.97 19.57
N MET A 274 -8.66 -15.41 18.92
CA MET A 274 -8.67 -15.15 17.48
C MET A 274 -8.84 -16.44 16.67
N ILE A 275 -8.08 -17.50 17.00
CA ILE A 275 -8.18 -18.80 16.34
C ILE A 275 -9.57 -19.42 16.57
N ALA A 276 -10.12 -19.33 17.78
CA ALA A 276 -11.47 -19.80 18.07
C ALA A 276 -12.53 -19.04 17.25
N GLY A 277 -12.37 -17.72 17.08
CA GLY A 277 -13.24 -16.91 16.21
C GLY A 277 -13.16 -17.32 14.74
N LEU A 278 -11.96 -17.57 14.22
CA LEU A 278 -11.77 -18.08 12.85
C LEU A 278 -12.37 -19.49 12.68
N ALA A 279 -12.21 -20.37 13.68
CA ALA A 279 -12.80 -21.71 13.66
C ALA A 279 -14.33 -21.64 13.68
N LEU A 280 -14.91 -20.72 14.47
CA LEU A 280 -16.36 -20.46 14.47
C LEU A 280 -16.84 -19.94 13.12
N LEU A 281 -16.13 -18.98 12.53
CA LEU A 281 -16.45 -18.46 11.18
C LEU A 281 -16.42 -19.58 10.14
N ALA A 282 -15.39 -20.42 10.17
CA ALA A 282 -15.29 -21.58 9.28
C ALA A 282 -16.44 -22.57 9.50
N PHE A 283 -16.78 -22.86 10.76
CA PHE A 283 -17.90 -23.74 11.11
C PHE A 283 -19.24 -23.21 10.63
N VAL A 284 -19.51 -21.91 10.78
CA VAL A 284 -20.76 -21.26 10.31
C VAL A 284 -20.81 -21.15 8.78
N SER A 285 -19.66 -21.02 8.12
CA SER A 285 -19.56 -20.88 6.66
C SER A 285 -19.50 -22.22 5.92
N ALA A 286 -19.16 -23.31 6.61
CA ALA A 286 -18.97 -24.62 6.00
C ALA A 286 -20.24 -25.25 5.41
N PRO A 287 -21.42 -25.21 6.07
CA PRO A 287 -22.65 -25.81 5.52
C PRO A 287 -23.03 -25.25 4.16
N ASP A 288 -23.60 -26.09 3.29
CA ASP A 288 -24.00 -25.69 1.92
C ASP A 288 -25.17 -24.69 1.93
N ASP A 289 -25.99 -24.71 2.98
CA ASP A 289 -27.10 -23.78 3.25
C ASP A 289 -26.68 -22.55 4.07
N SER A 290 -25.38 -22.35 4.27
CA SER A 290 -24.87 -21.22 5.05
C SER A 290 -25.27 -19.88 4.42
N ALA A 291 -25.80 -18.98 5.26
CA ALA A 291 -26.07 -17.59 4.89
C ALA A 291 -24.81 -16.80 4.51
N MET A 292 -23.61 -17.35 4.74
CA MET A 292 -22.34 -16.73 4.36
C MET A 292 -21.97 -16.97 2.88
N ARG A 293 -22.70 -17.85 2.19
CA ARG A 293 -22.52 -18.18 0.77
C ARG A 293 -23.36 -17.26 -0.11
N SER A 294 -22.93 -17.06 -1.36
CA SER A 294 -23.77 -16.44 -2.38
C SER A 294 -24.88 -17.38 -2.84
N SER A 295 -25.83 -16.85 -3.64
CA SER A 295 -26.96 -17.61 -4.18
C SER A 295 -26.55 -18.80 -5.06
N ASP A 296 -25.33 -18.80 -5.59
CA ASP A 296 -24.72 -19.90 -6.35
C ASP A 296 -24.03 -20.95 -5.44
N GLY A 297 -24.09 -20.79 -4.11
CA GLY A 297 -23.43 -21.64 -3.13
C GLY A 297 -21.95 -21.35 -2.91
N SER A 298 -21.36 -20.38 -3.61
CA SER A 298 -19.94 -20.04 -3.49
C SER A 298 -19.63 -19.24 -2.22
N LEU A 299 -18.49 -19.51 -1.59
CA LEU A 299 -17.95 -18.68 -0.50
C LEU A 299 -17.04 -17.57 -1.01
N THR A 300 -16.44 -17.75 -2.18
CA THR A 300 -15.35 -16.89 -2.69
C THR A 300 -15.81 -15.92 -3.77
N ASN A 301 -17.03 -16.09 -4.28
CA ASN A 301 -17.67 -15.12 -5.17
C ASN A 301 -17.82 -13.78 -4.41
N PHE A 302 -17.54 -12.66 -5.08
CA PHE A 302 -17.69 -11.32 -4.47
C PHE A 302 -19.08 -11.06 -3.89
N SER A 303 -20.12 -11.67 -4.45
CA SER A 303 -21.51 -11.54 -4.01
C SER A 303 -21.80 -12.28 -2.71
N SER A 304 -20.88 -13.13 -2.24
CA SER A 304 -21.05 -13.87 -1.00
C SER A 304 -21.02 -12.90 0.19
N PRO A 305 -21.91 -13.05 1.17
CA PRO A 305 -21.86 -12.25 2.40
C PRO A 305 -20.51 -12.37 3.13
N LEU A 306 -19.80 -13.50 2.99
CA LEU A 306 -18.44 -13.65 3.51
C LEU A 306 -17.45 -12.68 2.88
N MET A 307 -17.45 -12.56 1.54
CA MET A 307 -16.55 -11.64 0.83
C MET A 307 -16.92 -10.18 1.09
N GLN A 308 -18.20 -9.86 1.15
CA GLN A 308 -18.67 -8.52 1.54
C GLN A 308 -18.31 -8.16 2.98
N SER A 309 -18.14 -9.17 3.84
CA SER A 309 -17.78 -9.01 5.25
C SER A 309 -16.26 -8.95 5.50
N ILE A 310 -15.39 -9.01 4.49
CA ILE A 310 -13.93 -9.00 4.71
C ILE A 310 -13.47 -7.79 5.53
N VAL A 311 -14.00 -6.60 5.26
CA VAL A 311 -13.64 -5.39 6.01
C VAL A 311 -14.12 -5.45 7.47
N PRO A 312 -15.40 -5.76 7.76
CA PRO A 312 -15.85 -6.07 9.12
C PRO A 312 -15.06 -7.19 9.81
N LEU A 313 -14.67 -8.23 9.08
CA LEU A 313 -13.89 -9.35 9.63
C LEU A 313 -12.48 -8.89 10.01
N ILE A 314 -11.81 -8.07 9.19
CA ILE A 314 -10.54 -7.43 9.56
C ILE A 314 -10.73 -6.63 10.85
N PHE A 315 -11.78 -5.80 10.93
CA PHE A 315 -12.10 -5.07 12.15
C PHE A 315 -12.20 -6.00 13.37
N LEU A 316 -13.01 -7.05 13.30
CA LEU A 316 -13.22 -8.00 14.41
C LEU A 316 -11.95 -8.79 14.76
N LEU A 317 -11.17 -9.22 13.76
CA LEU A 317 -9.96 -10.01 13.93
C LEU A 317 -8.82 -9.23 14.57
N PHE A 318 -8.81 -7.90 14.50
CA PHE A 318 -7.88 -7.07 15.27
C PHE A 318 -8.49 -6.58 16.58
N TRP A 319 -9.76 -6.15 16.55
CA TRP A 319 -10.44 -5.61 17.71
C TRP A 319 -10.56 -6.62 18.85
N ILE A 320 -11.03 -7.84 18.59
CA ILE A 320 -11.26 -8.87 19.62
C ILE A 320 -9.96 -9.26 20.33
N PRO A 321 -8.92 -9.78 19.64
CA PRO A 321 -7.68 -10.15 20.33
C PRO A 321 -6.95 -8.93 20.91
N GLY A 322 -7.01 -7.77 20.24
CA GLY A 322 -6.46 -6.52 20.77
C GLY A 322 -7.09 -6.15 22.11
N THR A 323 -8.41 -6.29 22.23
CA THR A 323 -9.17 -6.04 23.45
C THR A 323 -8.82 -7.04 24.55
N VAL A 324 -8.86 -8.34 24.24
CA VAL A 324 -8.52 -9.42 25.19
C VAL A 324 -7.10 -9.24 25.72
N TYR A 325 -6.14 -8.97 24.82
CA TYR A 325 -4.75 -8.71 25.18
C TYR A 325 -4.63 -7.50 26.11
N GLY A 326 -5.23 -6.37 25.72
CA GLY A 326 -5.13 -5.11 26.46
C GLY A 326 -5.67 -5.21 27.89
N PHE A 327 -6.81 -5.89 28.09
CA PHE A 327 -7.34 -6.13 29.43
C PHE A 327 -6.53 -7.15 30.23
N THR A 328 -5.99 -8.19 29.57
CA THR A 328 -5.22 -9.24 30.25
C THR A 328 -3.88 -8.72 30.78
N VAL A 329 -3.19 -7.86 30.01
CA VAL A 329 -1.91 -7.28 30.41
C VAL A 329 -2.07 -5.99 31.23
N GLY A 330 -3.28 -5.42 31.28
CA GLY A 330 -3.60 -4.22 32.02
C GLY A 330 -3.31 -2.90 31.29
N THR A 331 -3.01 -2.94 29.99
CA THR A 331 -2.94 -1.74 29.13
C THR A 331 -4.32 -1.05 29.06
N PHE A 332 -5.39 -1.84 29.00
CA PHE A 332 -6.76 -1.36 29.12
C PHE A 332 -7.30 -1.72 30.50
N LYS A 333 -7.73 -0.71 31.25
CA LYS A 333 -8.36 -0.86 32.58
C LYS A 333 -9.87 -0.71 32.49
N THR A 334 -10.33 0.08 31.53
CA THR A 334 -11.74 0.38 31.31
C THR A 334 -12.07 0.31 29.82
N SER A 335 -13.37 0.25 29.49
CA SER A 335 -13.82 0.38 28.10
C SER A 335 -13.41 1.71 27.46
N LYS A 336 -13.20 2.76 28.25
CA LYS A 336 -12.73 4.06 27.78
C LYS A 336 -11.34 3.98 27.14
N ASP A 337 -10.41 3.24 27.73
CA ASP A 337 -9.04 3.13 27.21
C ASP A 337 -9.04 2.51 25.79
N MET A 338 -9.95 1.58 25.54
CA MET A 338 -10.16 0.98 24.21
C MET A 338 -10.75 1.99 23.21
N ILE A 339 -11.71 2.81 23.62
CA ILE A 339 -12.29 3.87 22.77
C ILE A 339 -11.26 4.97 22.50
N ASP A 340 -10.41 5.30 23.47
CA ASP A 340 -9.32 6.24 23.30
C ASP A 340 -8.28 5.71 22.28
N ALA A 341 -8.00 4.40 22.27
CA ALA A 341 -7.20 3.75 21.24
C ALA A 341 -7.83 3.88 19.84
N MET A 342 -9.13 3.62 19.70
CA MET A 342 -9.85 3.82 18.44
C MET A 342 -9.82 5.29 17.99
N SER A 343 -10.04 6.22 18.92
CA SER A 343 -10.05 7.66 18.65
C SER A 343 -8.68 8.17 18.20
N LYS A 344 -7.61 7.64 18.79
CA LYS A 344 -6.24 7.95 18.40
C LYS A 344 -5.93 7.45 16.99
N ALA A 345 -6.34 6.23 16.65
CA ALA A 345 -6.22 5.70 15.29
C ALA A 345 -7.00 6.55 14.27
N MET A 346 -8.23 6.95 14.58
CA MET A 346 -9.03 7.84 13.73
C MET A 346 -8.42 9.23 13.57
N SER A 347 -7.80 9.76 14.62
CA SER A 347 -7.09 11.05 14.55
C SER A 347 -5.91 10.99 13.57
N GLY A 348 -5.19 9.86 13.53
CA GLY A 348 -4.15 9.61 12.52
C GLY A 348 -4.69 9.57 11.09
N MET A 349 -5.98 9.24 10.91
CA MET A 349 -6.67 9.20 9.62
C MET A 349 -7.28 10.54 9.19
N ALA A 350 -7.16 11.61 9.98
CA ALA A 350 -7.76 12.91 9.65
C ALA A 350 -7.30 13.45 8.28
N TYR A 351 -6.02 13.30 7.96
CA TYR A 351 -5.47 13.69 6.65
C TYR A 351 -6.08 12.86 5.51
N TYR A 352 -6.20 11.54 5.71
CA TYR A 352 -6.82 10.65 4.73
C TYR A 352 -8.27 11.05 4.42
N ILE A 353 -9.05 11.45 5.43
CA ILE A 353 -10.44 11.91 5.26
C ILE A 353 -10.49 13.16 4.37
N VAL A 354 -9.61 14.14 4.61
CA VAL A 354 -9.54 15.38 3.80
C VAL A 354 -9.14 15.07 2.36
N MET A 355 -8.15 14.21 2.16
CA MET A 355 -7.73 13.77 0.83
C MET A 355 -8.85 13.01 0.09
N ALA A 356 -9.52 12.08 0.78
CA ALA A 356 -10.64 11.31 0.23
C ALA A 356 -11.82 12.22 -0.17
N PHE A 357 -12.06 13.31 0.57
CA PHE A 357 -13.05 14.32 0.20
C PHE A 357 -12.76 14.91 -1.18
N PHE A 358 -11.60 15.53 -1.39
CA PHE A 358 -11.28 16.12 -2.69
C PHE A 358 -11.12 15.07 -3.81
N CYS A 359 -10.57 13.90 -3.50
CA CYS A 359 -10.47 12.80 -4.45
C CYS A 359 -11.86 12.34 -4.94
N SER A 360 -12.81 12.15 -4.02
CA SER A 360 -14.16 11.73 -4.37
C SER A 360 -14.86 12.72 -5.31
N LEU A 361 -14.69 14.03 -5.04
CA LEU A 361 -15.24 15.10 -5.88
C LEU A 361 -14.56 15.17 -7.25
N PHE A 362 -13.24 15.02 -7.30
CA PHE A 362 -12.49 14.93 -8.56
C PHE A 362 -12.97 13.77 -9.42
N ILE A 363 -13.03 12.54 -8.87
CA ILE A 363 -13.45 11.34 -9.62
C ILE A 363 -14.90 11.50 -10.09
N ALA A 364 -15.79 12.04 -9.26
CA ALA A 364 -17.16 12.30 -9.65
C ALA A 364 -17.27 13.31 -10.80
N ALA A 365 -16.52 14.41 -10.75
CA ALA A 365 -16.49 15.39 -11.84
C ALA A 365 -15.87 14.80 -13.11
N PHE A 366 -14.81 14.00 -12.98
CA PHE A 366 -14.11 13.36 -14.09
C PHE A 366 -14.98 12.31 -14.81
N SER A 367 -15.75 11.54 -14.04
CA SER A 367 -16.71 10.58 -14.57
C SER A 367 -17.93 11.27 -15.21
N LYS A 368 -18.59 12.21 -14.49
CA LYS A 368 -19.79 12.92 -15.00
C LYS A 368 -19.53 13.79 -16.23
N SER A 369 -18.32 14.34 -16.36
CA SER A 369 -17.92 15.11 -17.54
C SER A 369 -17.65 14.25 -18.78
N ASN A 370 -17.60 12.91 -18.64
CA ASN A 370 -17.13 11.97 -19.66
C ASN A 370 -15.66 12.17 -20.11
N LEU A 371 -14.90 13.09 -19.50
CA LEU A 371 -13.48 13.26 -19.81
C LEU A 371 -12.65 12.03 -19.42
N GLY A 372 -13.03 11.32 -18.35
CA GLY A 372 -12.37 10.07 -17.99
C GLY A 372 -12.53 8.96 -19.01
N ALA A 373 -13.74 8.82 -19.55
CA ALA A 373 -13.99 7.86 -20.62
C ALA A 373 -13.25 8.26 -21.92
N LEU A 374 -13.26 9.56 -22.28
CA LEU A 374 -12.51 10.05 -23.45
C LEU A 374 -11.01 9.78 -23.33
N LEU A 375 -10.40 10.17 -22.20
CA LEU A 375 -8.97 9.95 -21.96
C LEU A 375 -8.61 8.46 -22.01
N ALA A 376 -9.48 7.59 -21.49
CA ALA A 376 -9.28 6.15 -21.52
C ALA A 376 -9.31 5.59 -22.95
N ILE A 377 -10.27 6.02 -23.78
CA ILE A 377 -10.40 5.58 -25.17
C ILE A 377 -9.20 6.06 -25.98
N GLU A 378 -8.89 7.36 -25.95
CA GLU A 378 -7.80 7.96 -26.73
C GLU A 378 -6.43 7.45 -26.28
N GLY A 379 -6.21 7.34 -24.97
CA GLY A 379 -4.96 6.78 -24.43
C GLY A 379 -4.78 5.30 -24.78
N ALA A 380 -5.87 4.52 -24.79
CA ALA A 380 -5.83 3.14 -25.23
C ALA A 380 -5.57 3.03 -26.74
N GLN A 381 -6.14 3.91 -27.56
CA GLN A 381 -5.85 3.96 -28.99
C GLN A 381 -4.37 4.27 -29.25
N LEU A 382 -3.77 5.22 -28.53
CA LEU A 382 -2.34 5.50 -28.62
C LEU A 382 -1.50 4.26 -28.30
N LEU A 383 -1.81 3.56 -27.21
CA LEU A 383 -1.09 2.33 -26.82
C LEU A 383 -1.32 1.18 -27.80
N LYS A 384 -2.54 1.05 -28.37
CA LYS A 384 -2.85 0.09 -29.44
C LYS A 384 -2.07 0.39 -30.71
N ALA A 385 -1.95 1.66 -31.08
CA ALA A 385 -1.20 2.09 -32.26
C ALA A 385 0.30 1.82 -32.15
N MET A 386 0.83 1.74 -30.93
CA MET A 386 2.22 1.30 -30.68
C MET A 386 2.39 -0.23 -30.79
N GLU A 387 1.31 -0.99 -30.94
CA GLU A 387 1.29 -2.47 -31.01
C GLU A 387 2.10 -3.15 -29.89
N LEU A 388 2.15 -2.52 -28.71
CA LEU A 388 2.93 -3.04 -27.60
C LEU A 388 2.24 -4.29 -27.02
N PRO A 389 3.00 -5.38 -26.77
CA PRO A 389 2.49 -6.52 -26.03
C PRO A 389 2.00 -6.10 -24.65
N SER A 390 0.87 -6.66 -24.19
CA SER A 390 0.27 -6.31 -22.89
C SER A 390 1.26 -6.42 -21.71
N ALA A 391 2.20 -7.38 -21.77
CA ALA A 391 3.29 -7.51 -20.81
C ALA A 391 4.21 -6.28 -20.73
N VAL A 392 4.54 -5.68 -21.89
CA VAL A 392 5.37 -4.47 -21.95
C VAL A 392 4.61 -3.28 -21.37
N THR A 393 3.31 -3.16 -21.66
CA THR A 393 2.45 -2.11 -21.09
C THR A 393 2.37 -2.20 -19.57
N VAL A 394 2.17 -3.40 -19.02
CA VAL A 394 2.15 -3.65 -17.57
C VAL A 394 3.49 -3.27 -16.92
N VAL A 395 4.61 -3.66 -17.53
CA VAL A 395 5.94 -3.26 -17.04
C VAL A 395 6.12 -1.74 -17.10
N GLY A 396 5.70 -1.09 -18.18
CA GLY A 396 5.74 0.37 -18.30
C GLY A 396 5.03 1.07 -17.14
N ILE A 397 3.88 0.54 -16.71
CA ILE A 397 3.12 1.06 -15.57
C ILE A 397 3.83 0.82 -14.24
N ILE A 398 4.47 -0.33 -14.05
CA ILE A 398 5.26 -0.61 -12.86
C ILE A 398 6.36 0.44 -12.71
N PHE A 399 7.13 0.68 -13.77
CA PHE A 399 8.22 1.66 -13.76
C PHE A 399 7.71 3.10 -13.64
N LEU A 400 6.60 3.43 -14.30
CA LEU A 400 5.97 4.75 -14.15
C LEU A 400 5.50 4.99 -12.72
N THR A 401 4.83 4.01 -12.12
CA THR A 401 4.40 4.06 -10.72
C THR A 401 5.59 4.23 -9.79
N GLY A 402 6.66 3.47 -10.02
CA GLY A 402 7.90 3.59 -9.25
C GLY A 402 8.59 4.95 -9.40
N PHE A 403 8.51 5.55 -10.58
CA PHE A 403 9.02 6.90 -10.82
C PHE A 403 8.18 7.96 -10.09
N VAL A 404 6.85 7.89 -10.19
CA VAL A 404 5.92 8.81 -9.50
C VAL A 404 6.10 8.71 -7.98
N ASN A 405 6.39 7.52 -7.46
CA ASN A 405 6.65 7.28 -6.04
C ASN A 405 7.84 8.09 -5.48
N LEU A 406 8.82 8.43 -6.30
CA LEU A 406 9.93 9.27 -5.86
C LEU A 406 9.46 10.67 -5.42
N PHE A 407 8.30 11.11 -5.89
CA PHE A 407 7.74 12.42 -5.59
C PHE A 407 6.54 12.36 -4.64
N VAL A 408 5.76 11.27 -4.66
CA VAL A 408 4.58 11.09 -3.81
C VAL A 408 4.71 9.77 -3.06
N GLY A 409 5.12 9.80 -1.79
CA GLY A 409 5.35 8.58 -1.02
C GLY A 409 4.08 7.84 -0.56
N SER A 410 2.91 8.48 -0.62
CA SER A 410 1.65 7.87 -0.15
C SER A 410 1.04 6.93 -1.19
N SER A 411 0.90 5.65 -0.84
CA SER A 411 0.27 4.63 -1.70
C SER A 411 -1.18 4.96 -2.04
N SER A 412 -1.96 5.46 -1.08
CA SER A 412 -3.36 5.84 -1.34
C SER A 412 -3.47 7.08 -2.21
N ALA A 413 -2.64 8.11 -1.95
CA ALA A 413 -2.68 9.36 -2.71
C ALA A 413 -2.31 9.16 -4.19
N LYS A 414 -1.27 8.35 -4.45
CA LYS A 414 -0.87 8.00 -5.82
C LYS A 414 -1.94 7.20 -6.52
N TRP A 415 -2.48 6.15 -5.88
CA TRP A 415 -3.46 5.31 -6.55
C TRP A 415 -4.77 6.05 -6.82
N ALA A 416 -5.16 6.95 -5.92
CA ALA A 416 -6.26 7.89 -6.11
C ALA A 416 -6.08 8.78 -7.35
N LEU A 417 -4.84 9.14 -7.70
CA LEU A 417 -4.52 9.96 -8.87
C LEU A 417 -4.37 9.12 -10.15
N LEU A 418 -3.62 8.02 -10.07
CA LEU A 418 -3.23 7.21 -11.22
C LEU A 418 -4.33 6.21 -11.64
N GLY A 419 -5.05 5.65 -10.68
CA GLY A 419 -6.09 4.64 -10.90
C GLY A 419 -7.18 5.09 -11.88
N PRO A 420 -7.83 6.24 -11.66
CA PRO A 420 -8.86 6.78 -12.56
C PRO A 420 -8.40 7.02 -14.00
N ILE A 421 -7.10 7.08 -14.26
CA ILE A 421 -6.53 7.26 -15.59
C ILE A 421 -6.15 5.91 -16.20
N PHE A 422 -5.35 5.12 -15.49
CA PHE A 422 -4.78 3.89 -16.05
C PHE A 422 -5.73 2.71 -16.03
N VAL A 423 -6.56 2.54 -15.00
CA VAL A 423 -7.47 1.38 -14.93
C VAL A 423 -8.44 1.38 -16.12
N PRO A 424 -9.18 2.47 -16.40
CA PRO A 424 -10.00 2.59 -17.62
C PRO A 424 -9.23 2.33 -18.92
N MET A 425 -8.06 2.96 -19.08
CA MET A 425 -7.26 2.86 -20.30
C MET A 425 -6.81 1.43 -20.59
N LEU A 426 -6.41 0.70 -19.55
CA LEU A 426 -5.94 -0.67 -19.68
C LEU A 426 -7.06 -1.68 -19.88
N MET A 427 -8.23 -1.43 -19.30
CA MET A 427 -9.44 -2.20 -19.61
C MET A 427 -9.74 -2.18 -21.11
N GLN A 428 -9.56 -1.03 -21.78
CA GLN A 428 -9.74 -0.90 -23.23
C GLN A 428 -8.69 -1.66 -24.07
N LEU A 429 -7.57 -2.03 -23.45
CA LEU A 429 -6.53 -2.90 -24.01
C LEU A 429 -6.72 -4.38 -23.64
N GLY A 430 -7.83 -4.71 -22.97
CA GLY A 430 -8.14 -6.06 -22.53
C GLY A 430 -7.40 -6.50 -21.26
N ILE A 431 -6.76 -5.57 -20.54
CA ILE A 431 -6.05 -5.84 -19.29
C ILE A 431 -7.00 -5.61 -18.11
N SER A 432 -7.08 -6.58 -17.20
CA SER A 432 -7.99 -6.48 -16.06
C SER A 432 -7.60 -5.37 -15.07
N PRO A 433 -8.60 -4.82 -14.34
CA PRO A 433 -8.31 -3.98 -13.17
C PRO A 433 -7.48 -4.69 -12.11
N ASP A 434 -7.65 -6.01 -11.94
CA ASP A 434 -6.90 -6.81 -10.96
C ASP A 434 -5.41 -6.87 -11.27
N LEU A 435 -5.05 -7.07 -12.55
CA LEU A 435 -3.66 -7.08 -13.02
C LEU A 435 -3.07 -5.67 -12.94
N THR A 436 -3.87 -4.66 -13.27
CA THR A 436 -3.44 -3.26 -13.14
C THR A 436 -3.12 -2.91 -11.69
N GLN A 437 -3.96 -3.33 -10.74
CA GLN A 437 -3.72 -3.15 -9.31
C GLN A 437 -2.47 -3.91 -8.84
N ALA A 438 -2.25 -5.14 -9.31
CA ALA A 438 -1.05 -5.90 -9.00
C ALA A 438 0.21 -5.19 -9.52
N ALA A 439 0.18 -4.66 -10.74
CA ALA A 439 1.27 -3.87 -11.32
C ALA A 439 1.55 -2.60 -10.49
N TYR A 440 0.49 -1.89 -10.08
CA TYR A 440 0.61 -0.74 -9.20
C TYR A 440 1.32 -1.09 -7.88
N ARG A 441 0.91 -2.18 -7.22
CA ARG A 441 1.54 -2.65 -5.96
C ARG A 441 3.05 -2.85 -6.09
N VAL A 442 3.48 -3.48 -7.19
CA VAL A 442 4.91 -3.74 -7.45
C VAL A 442 5.69 -2.42 -7.57
N GLY A 443 5.19 -1.48 -8.38
CA GLY A 443 5.85 -0.21 -8.61
C GLY A 443 5.88 0.70 -7.38
N ASP A 444 4.73 0.78 -6.68
CA ASP A 444 4.52 1.54 -5.46
C ASP A 444 5.51 1.12 -4.37
N SER A 445 5.69 -0.18 -4.18
CA SER A 445 6.52 -0.72 -3.10
C SER A 445 8.02 -0.58 -3.40
N SER A 446 8.44 -0.95 -4.60
CA SER A 446 9.86 -1.17 -4.93
C SER A 446 10.74 0.09 -4.78
N SER A 447 10.15 1.28 -4.88
CA SER A 447 10.86 2.57 -4.86
C SER A 447 10.72 3.33 -3.53
N ASN A 448 9.92 2.84 -2.57
CA ASN A 448 9.70 3.52 -1.28
C ASN A 448 11.00 3.73 -0.49
N ILE A 449 11.92 2.78 -0.62
CA ILE A 449 13.20 2.75 0.09
C ILE A 449 14.28 3.68 -0.48
N ILE A 450 13.99 4.38 -1.58
CA ILE A 450 14.90 5.36 -2.19
C ILE A 450 14.28 6.76 -2.31
N THR A 451 13.09 6.98 -1.77
CA THR A 451 12.44 8.31 -1.77
C THR A 451 12.73 9.04 -0.45
N PRO A 452 13.48 10.17 -0.49
CA PRO A 452 13.71 11.00 0.70
C PRO A 452 12.43 11.63 1.25
N LEU A 453 11.37 11.70 0.44
CA LEU A 453 10.10 12.35 0.76
C LEU A 453 9.16 11.43 1.54
N MET A 454 9.50 10.14 1.68
CA MET A 454 8.72 9.23 2.52
C MET A 454 8.84 9.67 4.00
N PRO A 455 7.72 9.83 4.73
CA PRO A 455 7.73 10.39 6.09
C PRO A 455 8.65 9.68 7.08
N TYR A 456 8.83 8.36 6.95
CA TYR A 456 9.69 7.57 7.84
C TYR A 456 11.16 7.53 7.40
N PHE A 457 11.52 8.09 6.24
CA PHE A 457 12.90 8.01 5.72
C PHE A 457 13.91 8.68 6.68
N PRO A 458 13.66 9.91 7.18
CA PRO A 458 14.55 10.54 8.16
C PRO A 458 14.67 9.73 9.46
N LEU A 459 13.60 9.08 9.90
CA LEU A 459 13.61 8.22 11.09
C LEU A 459 14.58 7.04 10.92
N VAL A 460 14.59 6.40 9.74
CA VAL A 460 15.52 5.31 9.44
C VAL A 460 16.97 5.80 9.41
N VAL A 461 17.22 7.01 8.87
CA VAL A 461 18.56 7.63 8.92
C VAL A 461 19.04 7.79 10.37
N VAL A 462 18.17 8.26 11.27
CA VAL A 462 18.49 8.40 12.70
C VAL A 462 18.82 7.04 13.32
N TYR A 463 18.11 5.96 12.95
CA TYR A 463 18.46 4.61 13.40
C TYR A 463 19.83 4.16 12.91
N CYS A 464 20.21 4.47 11.66
CA CYS A 464 21.56 4.20 11.17
C CYS A 464 22.62 5.00 11.93
N GLN A 465 22.35 6.27 12.23
CA GLN A 465 23.27 7.16 12.96
C GLN A 465 23.58 6.70 14.39
N LYS A 466 22.74 5.85 14.98
CA LYS A 466 23.06 5.21 16.27
C LYS A 466 24.28 4.28 16.18
N TYR A 467 24.55 3.71 15.01
CA TYR A 467 25.64 2.77 14.78
C TYR A 467 26.79 3.37 13.99
N VAL A 468 26.48 4.22 13.00
CA VAL A 468 27.46 4.86 12.11
C VAL A 468 27.13 6.34 12.01
N LYS A 469 27.80 7.19 12.78
CA LYS A 469 27.48 8.62 12.99
C LYS A 469 27.50 9.43 11.69
N GLY A 470 28.36 9.06 10.74
CA GLY A 470 28.45 9.68 9.42
C GLY A 470 27.34 9.31 8.44
N THR A 471 26.34 8.52 8.83
CA THR A 471 25.24 8.14 7.92
C THR A 471 24.31 9.33 7.68
N GLY A 472 24.19 9.75 6.42
CA GLY A 472 23.20 10.71 5.96
C GLY A 472 22.19 10.09 5.00
N ILE A 473 21.29 10.93 4.47
CA ILE A 473 20.26 10.54 3.50
C ILE A 473 20.91 9.85 2.28
N GLY A 474 21.93 10.47 1.68
CA GLY A 474 22.61 9.92 0.51
C GLY A 474 23.26 8.55 0.78
N THR A 475 23.80 8.33 1.97
CA THR A 475 24.39 7.05 2.38
C THR A 475 23.32 5.96 2.48
N LEU A 476 22.18 6.24 3.12
CA LEU A 476 21.08 5.29 3.21
C LEU A 476 20.52 4.96 1.82
N ILE A 477 20.34 5.96 0.95
CA ILE A 477 19.88 5.72 -0.44
C ILE A 477 20.87 4.87 -1.20
N ALA A 478 22.17 5.11 -1.07
CA ALA A 478 23.19 4.28 -1.72
C ALA A 478 23.16 2.82 -1.24
N ILE A 479 22.81 2.58 0.04
CA ILE A 479 22.60 1.23 0.59
C ILE A 479 21.30 0.61 0.05
N MET A 480 20.23 1.39 -0.09
CA MET A 480 18.91 0.90 -0.50
C MET A 480 18.73 0.77 -2.02
N LEU A 481 19.52 1.48 -2.82
CA LEU A 481 19.40 1.49 -4.28
C LEU A 481 19.49 0.08 -4.92
N PRO A 482 20.43 -0.80 -4.51
CA PRO A 482 20.45 -2.18 -5.00
C PRO A 482 19.16 -2.96 -4.69
N TYR A 483 18.56 -2.76 -3.52
CA TYR A 483 17.26 -3.38 -3.20
C TYR A 483 16.17 -2.86 -4.11
N SER A 484 16.09 -1.54 -4.30
CA SER A 484 15.03 -0.92 -5.09
C SER A 484 15.05 -1.38 -6.55
N ILE A 485 16.23 -1.39 -7.18
CA ILE A 485 16.40 -1.85 -8.56
C ILE A 485 16.06 -3.34 -8.68
N ALA A 486 16.56 -4.15 -7.74
CA ALA A 486 16.31 -5.58 -7.78
C ALA A 486 14.85 -5.93 -7.52
N PHE A 487 14.18 -5.24 -6.60
CA PHE A 487 12.74 -5.40 -6.36
C PHE A 487 11.95 -4.95 -7.60
N MET A 488 12.26 -3.78 -8.17
CA MET A 488 11.58 -3.30 -9.37
C MET A 488 11.66 -4.29 -10.53
N ILE A 489 12.87 -4.78 -10.86
CA ILE A 489 13.09 -5.69 -11.99
C ILE A 489 12.61 -7.10 -11.64
N GLY A 490 13.07 -7.65 -10.51
CA GLY A 490 12.80 -9.01 -10.10
C GLY A 490 11.32 -9.25 -9.83
N TRP A 491 10.63 -8.31 -9.19
CA TRP A 491 9.21 -8.43 -8.89
C TRP A 491 8.35 -8.22 -10.14
N SER A 492 8.79 -7.37 -11.08
CA SER A 492 8.16 -7.29 -12.41
C SER A 492 8.27 -8.62 -13.16
N ILE A 493 9.45 -9.23 -13.19
CA ILE A 493 9.65 -10.56 -13.80
C ILE A 493 8.80 -11.60 -13.09
N PHE A 494 8.72 -11.54 -11.76
CA PHE A 494 7.88 -12.44 -10.97
C PHE A 494 6.40 -12.29 -11.33
N LEU A 495 5.87 -11.06 -11.46
CA LEU A 495 4.49 -10.83 -11.91
C LEU A 495 4.25 -11.38 -13.31
N LEU A 496 5.16 -11.14 -14.26
CA LEU A 496 5.04 -11.66 -15.62
C LEU A 496 5.09 -13.20 -15.66
N GLY A 497 5.96 -13.82 -14.86
CA GLY A 497 6.01 -15.27 -14.72
C GLY A 497 4.74 -15.83 -14.08
N TYR A 498 4.24 -15.18 -13.05
CA TYR A 498 3.00 -15.55 -12.36
C TYR A 498 1.79 -15.48 -13.31
N TRP A 499 1.74 -14.44 -14.14
CA TRP A 499 0.76 -14.29 -15.20
C TRP A 499 0.91 -15.34 -16.31
N ALA A 500 2.13 -15.59 -16.80
CA ALA A 500 2.39 -16.59 -17.84
C ALA A 500 2.02 -18.01 -17.42
N LEU A 501 2.15 -18.32 -16.12
CA LEU A 501 1.74 -19.59 -15.53
C LEU A 501 0.22 -19.69 -15.30
N GLY A 502 -0.53 -18.60 -15.49
CA GLY A 502 -1.97 -18.56 -15.29
C GLY A 502 -2.41 -18.73 -13.84
N ILE A 503 -1.51 -18.50 -12.88
CA ILE A 503 -1.86 -18.64 -11.45
C ILE A 503 -2.78 -17.46 -11.09
N PRO A 504 -3.95 -17.66 -10.45
CA PRO A 504 -4.83 -16.55 -10.11
C PRO A 504 -4.16 -15.52 -9.20
N LEU A 505 -4.36 -14.22 -9.47
CA LEU A 505 -3.81 -13.13 -8.63
C LEU A 505 -4.39 -13.15 -7.21
N GLY A 506 -5.61 -13.67 -7.06
CA GLY A 506 -6.34 -13.73 -5.81
C GLY A 506 -7.70 -14.38 -6.00
N LEU A 507 -8.61 -14.11 -5.07
CA LEU A 507 -9.98 -14.62 -5.15
C LEU A 507 -10.74 -13.86 -6.23
N ASP A 508 -11.41 -14.61 -7.13
CA ASP A 508 -12.26 -14.06 -8.19
C ASP A 508 -11.53 -13.01 -9.07
N ALA A 509 -10.22 -13.20 -9.28
CA ALA A 509 -9.38 -12.29 -10.04
C ALA A 509 -9.14 -12.79 -11.47
N SER A 510 -9.15 -11.88 -12.44
CA SER A 510 -8.82 -12.17 -13.83
C SER A 510 -7.54 -11.44 -14.25
N TYR A 511 -6.87 -11.93 -15.29
CA TYR A 511 -5.83 -11.16 -16.01
C TYR A 511 -6.39 -10.37 -17.19
N ILE A 512 -7.51 -10.83 -17.73
CA ILE A 512 -8.11 -10.35 -18.96
C ILE A 512 -9.40 -9.62 -18.60
N TYR A 513 -9.53 -8.41 -19.10
CA TYR A 513 -10.82 -7.76 -19.20
C TYR A 513 -11.38 -8.07 -20.60
N PRO A 514 -12.50 -8.80 -20.73
CA PRO A 514 -13.08 -9.01 -22.04
C PRO A 514 -13.41 -7.64 -22.64
N ALA A 515 -12.96 -7.38 -23.87
CA ALA A 515 -13.36 -6.18 -24.59
C ALA A 515 -14.90 -6.14 -24.59
N LEU A 516 -15.47 -5.03 -24.15
CA LEU A 516 -16.92 -4.82 -24.29
C LEU A 516 -17.22 -4.90 -25.80
N PRO A 517 -18.28 -5.64 -26.22
CA PRO A 517 -18.63 -5.85 -27.62
C PRO A 517 -18.76 -4.54 -28.41
#